data_AF-A0A954N2F6-F1
#
_entry.id   AF-A0A954N2F6-F1
#
_cell.length_a   1.000
_cell.length_b   1.000
_cell.length_c   1.000
_cell.angle_alpha   90.00
_cell.angle_beta   90.00
_cell.angle_gamma   90.00
#
_symmetry.space_group_name_H-M   'P 1'
#
loop_
_entity.id
_entity.type
_entity.pdbx_description
1 polymer ?
#
loop_
_entity_poly.entity_id
_entity_poly.type
_entity_poly.pdbx_seq_one_letter_code
_entity_poly.pdbx_strand_id
1 'polypeptide(L)'
;RSPEAAAVVYQGDLLELTVWDLYEPGIPHTSPLRIDDRGMTVPPLLEEVSLGGLTLGEVEKLLIDKYQAGELLLHPRVMVRRLETASCNIQIIGGVERPGIVKLPHDQATVYHAILAAGGLKQNTSPHWMLTRYPPVEAAETTAEEIRTAANESDEETQVVSTLDTAQLRTPTEERTFDLSKPQELQDLKRTILKDGDVLRIPESSPPLRITGVVKKPGNYPMSESQTLSIQEAIELSGGLLLPTLPGHAVVSRRIPGGENVERWSFPIVKGELPGDTPALRPGDTLHLEVSPHEQVKRVIGGLRHRQAKRTEAENSLTEGDLP
;
A
#
# COMPACT_ATOMS: atom_id res chain seq x y z
N ARG A 1 -31.76 14.92 2.19
CA ARG A 1 -31.09 15.87 1.28
C ARG A 1 -29.63 15.87 1.67
N SER A 2 -28.82 15.03 1.02
CA SER A 2 -27.37 15.08 1.15
C SER A 2 -26.88 16.39 0.52
N PRO A 3 -25.88 17.08 1.09
CA PRO A 3 -25.26 18.19 0.39
C PRO A 3 -24.66 17.58 -0.88
N GLU A 4 -25.16 18.02 -2.02
CA GLU A 4 -24.52 17.81 -3.31
C GLU A 4 -23.08 18.27 -3.11
N ALA A 5 -22.13 17.34 -3.04
CA ALA A 5 -20.72 17.66 -3.01
C ALA A 5 -20.49 18.50 -4.25
N ALA A 6 -20.30 19.80 -4.07
CA ALA A 6 -20.31 20.77 -5.16
C ALA A 6 -19.36 20.24 -6.23
N ALA A 7 -19.91 19.88 -7.40
CA ALA A 7 -19.18 19.15 -8.41
C ALA A 7 -18.08 20.07 -8.95
N VAL A 8 -16.86 19.87 -8.46
CA VAL A 8 -15.66 20.61 -8.85
C VAL A 8 -15.30 20.23 -10.28
N VAL A 9 -14.98 21.22 -11.10
CA VAL A 9 -14.52 21.03 -12.48
C VAL A 9 -13.06 20.55 -12.45
N TYR A 10 -12.80 19.44 -13.14
CA TYR A 10 -11.47 18.86 -13.27
C TYR A 10 -10.91 19.06 -14.68
N GLN A 11 -9.61 18.87 -14.82
CA GLN A 11 -8.91 18.89 -16.11
C GLN A 11 -9.45 17.78 -17.01
N GLY A 12 -9.59 18.06 -18.31
CA GLY A 12 -10.17 17.15 -19.29
C GLY A 12 -11.70 17.06 -19.29
N ASP A 13 -12.41 17.65 -18.31
CA ASP A 13 -13.87 17.66 -18.28
C ASP A 13 -14.44 18.35 -19.52
N LEU A 14 -15.58 17.86 -20.00
CA LEU A 14 -16.35 18.50 -21.06
C LEU A 14 -17.58 19.16 -20.46
N LEU A 15 -17.62 20.49 -20.54
CA LEU A 15 -18.72 21.31 -20.10
C LEU A 15 -19.56 21.79 -21.29
N GLU A 16 -20.83 22.04 -21.05
CA GLU A 16 -21.75 22.71 -21.96
C GLU A 16 -22.04 24.09 -21.39
N LEU A 17 -21.56 25.11 -22.09
CA LEU A 17 -21.82 26.50 -21.77
C LEU A 17 -23.01 26.98 -22.59
N THR A 18 -24.05 27.46 -21.93
CA THR A 18 -25.16 28.17 -22.57
C THR A 18 -25.14 29.63 -22.17
N VAL A 19 -24.98 30.52 -23.14
CA VAL A 19 -24.99 31.98 -22.94
C VAL A 19 -26.15 32.58 -23.72
N TRP A 20 -27.00 33.35 -23.06
CA TRP A 20 -28.06 34.12 -23.73
C TRP A 20 -27.50 35.43 -24.27
N ASP A 21 -28.08 35.90 -25.37
CA ASP A 21 -27.80 37.20 -25.99
C ASP A 21 -26.36 37.33 -26.55
N LEU A 22 -25.65 36.21 -26.76
CA LEU A 22 -24.24 36.20 -27.16
C LEU A 22 -24.00 36.75 -28.57
N TYR A 23 -24.82 36.33 -29.54
CA TYR A 23 -24.77 36.80 -30.93
C TYR A 23 -26.07 37.50 -31.34
N GLU A 24 -27.19 37.00 -30.84
CA GLU A 24 -28.53 37.52 -31.12
C GLU A 24 -29.32 37.66 -29.81
N PRO A 25 -30.04 38.78 -29.61
CA PRO A 25 -30.83 38.99 -28.41
C PRO A 25 -32.03 38.03 -28.35
N GLY A 26 -32.25 37.46 -27.18
CA GLY A 26 -33.31 36.50 -26.85
C GLY A 26 -32.96 35.04 -27.13
N ILE A 27 -31.84 34.75 -27.80
CA ILE A 27 -31.49 33.38 -28.24
C ILE A 27 -30.36 32.82 -27.36
N PRO A 28 -30.55 31.63 -26.75
CA PRO A 28 -29.45 30.93 -26.07
C PRO A 28 -28.50 30.34 -27.12
N HIS A 29 -27.21 30.59 -26.92
CA HIS A 29 -26.14 29.94 -27.67
C HIS A 29 -25.44 28.91 -26.79
N THR A 30 -25.35 27.68 -27.27
CA THR A 30 -24.75 26.56 -26.54
C THR A 30 -23.44 26.15 -27.21
N SER A 31 -22.35 26.12 -26.44
CA SER A 31 -21.01 25.74 -26.92
C SER A 31 -20.37 24.71 -25.98
N PRO A 32 -19.80 23.61 -26.51
CA PRO A 32 -19.02 22.68 -25.72
C PRO A 32 -17.65 23.27 -25.37
N LEU A 33 -17.28 23.22 -24.09
CA LEU A 33 -15.99 23.68 -23.56
C LEU A 33 -15.22 22.52 -22.95
N ARG A 34 -14.04 22.22 -23.50
CA ARG A 34 -13.12 21.25 -22.91
C ARG A 34 -12.15 21.97 -22.01
N ILE A 35 -11.97 21.46 -20.79
CA ILE A 35 -10.94 21.93 -19.88
C ILE A 35 -9.63 21.25 -20.25
N ASP A 36 -8.58 22.04 -20.45
CA ASP A 36 -7.25 21.52 -20.76
C ASP A 36 -6.52 21.00 -19.50
N ASP A 37 -5.29 20.52 -19.68
CA ASP A 37 -4.45 19.98 -18.61
C ASP A 37 -3.92 21.06 -17.64
N ARG A 38 -4.04 22.35 -18.00
CA ARG A 38 -3.76 23.49 -17.10
C ARG A 38 -5.00 23.94 -16.34
N GLY A 39 -6.16 23.35 -16.59
CA GLY A 39 -7.43 23.76 -15.99
C GLY A 39 -8.03 25.01 -16.66
N MET A 40 -7.58 25.33 -17.87
CA MET A 40 -8.00 26.46 -18.67
C MET A 40 -8.99 26.03 -19.76
N THR A 41 -9.77 26.98 -20.25
CA THR A 41 -10.59 26.80 -21.45
C THR A 41 -10.77 28.14 -22.14
N VAL A 42 -11.27 28.11 -23.38
CA VAL A 42 -11.53 29.32 -24.18
C VAL A 42 -13.04 29.41 -24.46
N PRO A 43 -13.80 30.17 -23.64
CA PRO A 43 -15.21 30.43 -23.91
C PRO A 43 -15.41 31.29 -25.17
N PRO A 44 -16.57 31.22 -25.84
CA PRO A 44 -16.84 32.05 -27.01
C PRO A 44 -16.69 33.53 -26.71
N LEU A 45 -16.01 34.28 -27.59
CA LEU A 45 -15.76 35.72 -27.47
C LEU A 45 -14.90 36.14 -26.25
N LEU A 46 -14.42 35.21 -25.44
CA LEU A 46 -13.50 35.46 -24.33
C LEU A 46 -12.10 34.92 -24.64
N GLU A 47 -11.12 35.46 -23.93
CA GLU A 47 -9.77 34.89 -23.86
C GLU A 47 -9.75 33.65 -22.95
N GLU A 48 -8.56 33.09 -22.76
CA GLU A 48 -8.33 31.91 -21.93
C GLU A 48 -8.71 32.16 -20.46
N VAL A 49 -9.58 31.31 -19.91
CA VAL A 49 -10.11 31.42 -18.53
C VAL A 49 -9.79 30.17 -17.72
N SER A 50 -9.30 30.36 -16.50
CA SER A 50 -9.05 29.27 -15.55
C SER A 50 -10.34 28.85 -14.86
N LEU A 51 -10.78 27.62 -15.12
CA LEU A 51 -11.99 27.03 -14.53
C LEU A 51 -11.70 25.80 -13.65
N GLY A 52 -10.49 25.24 -13.74
CA GLY A 52 -10.08 24.07 -12.97
C GLY A 52 -10.12 24.33 -11.46
N GLY A 53 -10.70 23.40 -10.71
CA GLY A 53 -10.81 23.50 -9.25
C GLY A 53 -11.97 24.35 -8.75
N LEU A 54 -12.73 25.00 -9.64
CA LEU A 54 -13.95 25.73 -9.30
C LEU A 54 -15.18 24.83 -9.33
N THR A 55 -16.18 25.15 -8.54
CA THR A 55 -17.50 24.52 -8.62
C THR A 55 -18.29 25.08 -9.81
N LEU A 56 -19.25 24.33 -10.36
CA LEU A 56 -20.07 24.80 -11.49
C LEU A 56 -20.71 26.17 -11.25
N GLY A 57 -21.20 26.45 -10.03
CA GLY A 57 -21.78 27.75 -9.70
C GLY A 57 -20.75 28.89 -9.61
N GLU A 58 -19.52 28.59 -9.16
CA GLU A 58 -18.43 29.57 -9.19
C GLU A 58 -17.97 29.86 -10.62
N VAL A 59 -17.95 28.85 -11.48
CA VAL A 59 -17.67 28.99 -12.92
C VAL A 59 -18.70 29.89 -13.60
N GLU A 60 -19.99 29.68 -13.35
CA GLU A 60 -21.06 30.54 -13.89
C GLU A 60 -20.85 32.01 -13.50
N LYS A 61 -20.58 32.26 -12.22
CA LYS A 61 -20.33 33.61 -11.71
C LYS A 61 -19.08 34.24 -12.34
N LEU A 62 -17.98 33.49 -12.43
CA LEU A 62 -16.73 33.94 -13.03
C LEU A 62 -16.94 34.34 -14.51
N LEU A 63 -17.69 33.52 -15.26
CA LEU A 63 -17.98 33.80 -16.66
C LEU A 63 -18.85 35.05 -16.81
N ILE A 64 -19.88 35.22 -15.98
CA ILE A 64 -20.71 36.44 -15.96
C ILE A 64 -19.83 37.68 -15.76
N ASP A 65 -18.95 37.66 -14.76
CA ASP A 65 -18.05 38.77 -14.46
C ASP A 65 -17.10 39.05 -15.64
N LYS A 66 -16.59 38.01 -16.31
CA LYS A 66 -15.71 38.14 -17.49
C LYS A 66 -16.42 38.71 -18.72
N TYR A 67 -17.64 38.26 -19.01
CA TYR A 67 -18.44 38.80 -20.13
C TYR A 67 -18.85 40.26 -19.91
N GLN A 68 -19.14 40.65 -18.66
CA GLN A 68 -19.43 42.04 -18.30
C GLN A 68 -18.18 42.92 -18.36
N ALA A 69 -17.05 42.45 -17.83
CA ALA A 69 -15.78 43.18 -17.84
C ALA A 69 -15.23 43.38 -19.26
N GLY A 70 -15.50 42.45 -20.18
CA GLY A 70 -15.17 42.59 -21.59
C GLY A 70 -16.08 43.55 -22.36
N GLU A 71 -17.07 44.19 -21.71
CA GLU A 71 -18.13 45.00 -22.33
C GLU A 71 -18.88 44.27 -23.47
N LEU A 72 -18.84 42.94 -23.48
CA LEU A 72 -19.46 42.10 -24.49
C LEU A 72 -20.97 42.00 -24.25
N LEU A 73 -21.38 41.89 -22.98
CA LEU A 73 -22.78 41.71 -22.57
C LEU A 73 -23.10 42.55 -21.32
N LEU A 74 -24.26 43.22 -21.33
CA LEU A 74 -24.71 44.06 -20.20
C LEU A 74 -25.27 43.20 -19.04
N HIS A 75 -26.13 42.23 -19.36
CA HIS A 75 -26.76 41.32 -18.40
C HIS A 75 -26.68 39.87 -18.88
N PRO A 76 -25.46 39.30 -18.99
CA PRO A 76 -25.31 37.94 -19.47
C PRO A 76 -26.02 36.96 -18.54
N ARG A 77 -26.86 36.11 -19.11
CA ARG A 77 -27.33 34.90 -18.43
C ARG A 77 -26.46 33.77 -18.92
N VAL A 78 -25.85 33.05 -17.97
CA VAL A 78 -24.95 31.95 -18.25
C VAL A 78 -25.43 30.74 -17.47
N MET A 79 -25.44 29.59 -18.13
CA MET A 79 -25.72 28.29 -17.52
C MET A 79 -24.62 27.32 -17.93
N VAL A 80 -24.05 26.62 -16.96
CA VAL A 80 -22.98 25.64 -17.20
C VAL A 80 -23.41 24.27 -16.72
N ARG A 81 -23.30 23.27 -17.60
CA ARG A 81 -23.63 21.87 -17.28
C ARG A 81 -22.48 20.96 -17.65
N ARG A 82 -22.22 19.91 -16.86
CA ARG A 82 -21.24 18.89 -17.23
C ARG A 82 -21.85 17.90 -18.23
N LEU A 83 -21.16 17.69 -19.36
CA LEU A 83 -21.51 16.66 -20.34
C LEU A 83 -20.77 15.36 -20.04
N GLU A 84 -19.45 15.45 -19.88
CA GLU A 84 -18.59 14.30 -19.63
C GLU A 84 -17.60 14.63 -18.51
N THR A 85 -17.46 13.70 -17.57
CA THR A 85 -16.40 13.75 -16.56
C THR A 85 -15.18 13.07 -17.14
N ALA A 86 -14.02 13.73 -17.08
CA ALA A 86 -12.77 13.09 -17.47
C ALA A 86 -12.47 11.88 -16.61
N SER A 87 -11.80 10.90 -17.20
CA SER A 87 -11.33 9.71 -16.49
C SER A 87 -9.88 9.86 -16.09
N CYS A 88 -9.56 9.55 -14.84
CA CYS A 88 -8.20 9.34 -14.38
C CYS A 88 -7.83 7.85 -14.41
N ASN A 89 -6.60 7.57 -14.79
CA ASN A 89 -5.99 6.25 -14.75
C ASN A 89 -5.16 6.14 -13.47
N ILE A 90 -5.57 5.27 -12.56
CA ILE A 90 -4.86 4.97 -11.33
C ILE A 90 -4.21 3.60 -11.47
N GLN A 91 -2.92 3.49 -11.15
CA GLN A 91 -2.24 2.20 -11.13
C GLN A 91 -2.31 1.59 -9.73
N ILE A 92 -2.88 0.39 -9.62
CA ILE A 92 -3.03 -0.32 -8.34
C ILE A 92 -2.18 -1.57 -8.38
N ILE A 93 -1.32 -1.76 -7.38
CA ILE A 93 -0.36 -2.86 -7.32
C ILE A 93 -0.44 -3.55 -5.95
N GLY A 94 -0.44 -4.88 -5.96
CA GLY A 94 -0.29 -5.73 -4.78
C GLY A 94 -1.60 -6.40 -4.33
N GLY A 95 -1.94 -6.32 -3.04
CA GLY A 95 -2.98 -7.04 -2.30
C GLY A 95 -4.42 -6.63 -2.63
N VAL A 96 -4.75 -6.65 -3.91
CA VAL A 96 -6.09 -6.49 -4.49
C VAL A 96 -6.38 -7.67 -5.41
N GLU A 97 -7.65 -7.98 -5.64
CA GLU A 97 -8.05 -9.13 -6.48
C GLU A 97 -7.57 -8.99 -7.94
N ARG A 98 -7.63 -7.78 -8.50
CA ARG A 98 -7.20 -7.47 -9.88
C ARG A 98 -6.23 -6.28 -9.88
N PRO A 99 -4.92 -6.50 -9.69
CA PRO A 99 -3.93 -5.44 -9.85
C PRO A 99 -3.85 -4.99 -11.32
N GLY A 100 -3.54 -3.72 -11.53
CA GLY A 100 -3.46 -3.13 -12.87
C GLY A 100 -3.87 -1.67 -12.90
N ILE A 101 -4.07 -1.15 -14.11
CA ILE A 101 -4.56 0.22 -14.33
C ILE A 101 -6.08 0.22 -14.26
N VAL A 102 -6.62 1.04 -13.37
CA VAL A 102 -8.05 1.26 -13.19
C VAL A 102 -8.41 2.64 -13.73
N LYS A 103 -9.44 2.70 -14.57
CA LYS A 103 -10.01 3.95 -15.07
C LYS A 103 -11.19 4.36 -14.20
N LEU A 104 -11.10 5.52 -13.56
CA LEU A 104 -12.18 6.09 -12.76
C LEU A 104 -12.56 7.47 -13.30
N PRO A 105 -13.85 7.84 -13.28
CA PRO A 105 -14.27 9.23 -13.43
C PRO A 105 -13.66 10.12 -12.33
N HIS A 106 -13.30 11.36 -12.65
CA HIS A 106 -12.69 12.30 -11.70
C HIS A 106 -13.52 12.57 -10.44
N ASP A 107 -14.85 12.56 -10.55
CA ASP A 107 -15.79 12.71 -9.42
C ASP A 107 -15.81 11.48 -8.48
N GLN A 108 -15.32 10.33 -8.97
CA GLN A 108 -15.20 9.08 -8.23
C GLN A 108 -13.74 8.69 -7.97
N ALA A 109 -12.79 9.59 -8.21
CA ALA A 109 -11.35 9.35 -8.06
C ALA A 109 -10.94 9.26 -6.58
N THR A 110 -11.51 8.32 -5.83
CA THR A 110 -11.19 8.06 -4.43
C THR A 110 -10.58 6.68 -4.29
N VAL A 111 -9.77 6.50 -3.24
CA VAL A 111 -9.14 5.20 -2.93
C VAL A 111 -10.18 4.07 -2.79
N TYR A 112 -11.35 4.40 -2.24
CA TYR A 112 -12.44 3.43 -2.10
C TYR A 112 -12.94 2.90 -3.45
N HIS A 113 -13.26 3.78 -4.41
CA HIS A 113 -13.72 3.35 -5.73
C HIS A 113 -12.61 2.65 -6.51
N ALA A 114 -11.35 3.08 -6.34
CA ALA A 114 -10.19 2.42 -6.94
C ALA A 114 -10.08 0.95 -6.53
N ILE A 115 -10.19 0.66 -5.23
CA ILE A 115 -10.15 -0.71 -4.70
C ILE A 115 -11.37 -1.52 -5.14
N LEU A 116 -12.55 -0.90 -5.15
CA LEU A 116 -13.77 -1.55 -5.60
C LEU A 116 -13.66 -1.99 -7.07
N ALA A 117 -13.15 -1.11 -7.92
CA ALA A 117 -12.90 -1.40 -9.34
C ALA A 117 -11.77 -2.44 -9.53
N ALA A 118 -10.80 -2.50 -8.61
CA ALA A 118 -9.81 -3.58 -8.54
C ALA A 118 -10.37 -4.92 -8.02
N GLY A 119 -11.67 -5.02 -7.72
CA GLY A 119 -12.31 -6.24 -7.25
C GLY A 119 -12.25 -6.46 -5.73
N GLY A 120 -11.79 -5.48 -4.96
CA GLY A 120 -11.66 -5.57 -3.51
C GLY A 120 -10.25 -5.92 -3.03
N LEU A 121 -10.09 -5.92 -1.71
CA LEU A 121 -8.84 -6.30 -1.03
C LEU A 121 -8.78 -7.81 -0.87
N LYS A 122 -7.58 -8.38 -0.99
CA LYS A 122 -7.34 -9.77 -0.59
C LYS A 122 -7.43 -9.92 0.94
N GLN A 123 -7.63 -11.14 1.43
CA GLN A 123 -7.72 -11.39 2.89
C GLN A 123 -6.41 -11.11 3.63
N ASN A 124 -5.29 -11.13 2.92
CA ASN A 124 -3.95 -11.01 3.46
C ASN A 124 -3.32 -9.67 3.09
N THR A 125 -4.11 -8.61 2.94
CA THR A 125 -3.59 -7.27 2.67
C THR A 125 -2.88 -6.68 3.90
N SER A 126 -1.70 -6.09 3.71
CA SER A 126 -0.99 -5.34 4.76
C SER A 126 -1.74 -4.07 5.13
N PRO A 127 -1.71 -3.61 6.40
CA PRO A 127 -2.24 -2.30 6.77
C PRO A 127 -1.35 -1.14 6.31
N HIS A 128 -0.12 -1.37 5.87
CA HIS A 128 0.80 -0.30 5.44
C HIS A 128 0.70 -0.08 3.94
N TRP A 129 -0.01 0.95 3.51
CA TRP A 129 -0.23 1.29 2.11
C TRP A 129 0.60 2.50 1.70
N MET A 130 0.86 2.63 0.41
CA MET A 130 1.70 3.69 -0.11
C MET A 130 1.07 4.28 -1.36
N LEU A 131 0.96 5.60 -1.40
CA LEU A 131 0.50 6.38 -2.54
C LEU A 131 1.68 7.17 -3.07
N THR A 132 1.99 6.95 -4.34
CA THR A 132 3.06 7.64 -5.05
C THR A 132 2.46 8.44 -6.19
N ARG A 133 2.71 9.74 -6.22
CA ARG A 133 2.25 10.64 -7.28
C ARG A 133 3.42 11.00 -8.17
N TYR A 134 3.22 10.79 -9.46
CA TYR A 134 4.18 11.21 -10.49
C TYR A 134 3.74 12.55 -11.10
N PRO A 135 4.69 13.36 -11.56
CA PRO A 135 4.33 14.57 -12.30
C PRO A 135 3.63 14.17 -13.61
N PRO A 136 2.72 15.00 -14.13
CA PRO A 136 2.17 14.82 -15.48
C PRO A 136 3.31 14.65 -16.49
N VAL A 137 3.10 13.80 -17.49
CA VAL A 137 4.14 13.42 -18.47
C VAL A 137 4.81 14.64 -19.11
N GLU A 138 4.05 15.69 -19.38
CA GLU A 138 4.55 16.94 -20.01
C GLU A 138 5.49 17.75 -19.10
N ALA A 139 5.24 17.81 -17.78
CA ALA A 139 6.10 18.53 -16.84
C ALA A 139 7.43 17.79 -16.60
N ALA A 140 7.41 16.45 -16.71
CA ALA A 140 8.60 15.63 -16.64
C ALA A 140 9.48 15.80 -17.90
N GLU A 141 8.87 16.03 -19.06
CA GLU A 141 9.59 16.34 -20.30
C GLU A 141 10.28 17.71 -20.23
N THR A 142 9.62 18.75 -19.72
CA THR A 142 10.25 20.09 -19.55
C THR A 142 11.44 20.03 -18.60
N THR A 143 11.31 19.32 -17.47
CA THR A 143 12.38 19.17 -16.49
C THR A 143 13.53 18.30 -17.02
N ALA A 144 13.23 17.25 -17.80
CA ALA A 144 14.23 16.43 -18.46
C ALA A 144 14.94 17.19 -19.59
N GLU A 145 14.26 18.09 -20.29
CA GLU A 145 14.85 19.01 -21.27
C GLU A 145 15.79 20.01 -20.59
N GLU A 146 15.40 20.60 -19.46
CA GLU A 146 16.26 21.48 -18.66
C GLU A 146 17.53 20.77 -18.18
N ILE A 147 17.41 19.52 -17.70
CA ILE A 147 18.57 18.70 -17.28
C ILE A 147 19.45 18.32 -18.47
N ARG A 148 18.87 17.99 -19.64
CA ARG A 148 19.64 17.73 -20.88
C ARG A 148 20.35 18.98 -21.39
N THR A 149 19.73 20.15 -21.25
CA THR A 149 20.32 21.43 -21.67
C THR A 149 21.47 21.82 -20.75
N ALA A 150 21.32 21.63 -19.42
CA ALA A 150 22.38 21.85 -18.44
C ALA A 150 23.54 20.83 -18.56
N ALA A 151 23.24 19.58 -18.93
CA ALA A 151 24.27 18.55 -19.14
C ALA A 151 25.08 18.74 -20.43
N ASN A 152 24.59 19.54 -21.38
CA ASN A 152 25.30 19.88 -22.62
C ASN A 152 26.23 21.11 -22.48
N GLU A 153 26.23 21.82 -21.35
CA GLU A 153 27.10 22.97 -21.08
C GLU A 153 28.38 22.62 -20.31
N SER A 154 28.49 21.39 -19.81
CA SER A 154 29.71 20.86 -19.18
C SER A 154 30.47 19.97 -20.16
N ASP A 155 31.69 20.40 -20.48
CA ASP A 155 32.64 19.79 -21.41
C ASP A 155 32.79 18.27 -21.30
N GLU A 156 32.86 17.64 -22.49
CA GLU A 156 33.65 16.46 -22.87
C GLU A 156 34.01 15.45 -21.76
N GLU A 157 33.05 14.64 -21.32
CA GLU A 157 33.22 13.21 -21.07
C GLU A 157 31.95 12.69 -20.39
N THR A 158 31.16 11.88 -21.11
CA THR A 158 30.38 10.71 -20.63
C THR A 158 29.27 10.41 -21.64
N GLN A 159 29.67 9.85 -22.79
CA GLN A 159 28.77 9.14 -23.70
C GLN A 159 28.32 7.81 -23.06
N VAL A 160 27.46 7.84 -22.04
CA VAL A 160 26.70 6.64 -21.57
C VAL A 160 25.27 6.95 -21.13
N VAL A 161 24.78 8.19 -21.26
CA VAL A 161 23.46 8.59 -20.74
C VAL A 161 22.34 8.46 -21.79
N SER A 162 22.65 8.17 -23.06
CA SER A 162 21.68 8.18 -24.17
C SER A 162 20.71 6.98 -24.22
N THR A 163 20.86 5.99 -23.33
CA THR A 163 19.94 4.84 -23.23
C THR A 163 19.19 4.77 -21.90
N LEU A 164 19.28 5.77 -21.04
CA LEU A 164 18.45 5.81 -19.84
C LEU A 164 17.03 6.19 -20.26
N ASP A 165 16.20 5.16 -20.34
CA ASP A 165 14.76 5.23 -20.53
C ASP A 165 14.23 6.33 -19.62
N THR A 166 13.71 7.43 -20.19
CA THR A 166 13.24 8.60 -19.44
C THR A 166 12.14 8.25 -18.42
N ALA A 167 11.53 7.06 -18.56
CA ALA A 167 10.65 6.45 -17.59
C ALA A 167 11.30 6.14 -16.23
N GLN A 168 12.61 5.85 -16.17
CA GLN A 168 13.34 5.48 -14.94
C GLN A 168 13.83 6.69 -14.13
N LEU A 169 13.75 7.89 -14.71
CA LEU A 169 14.15 9.17 -14.09
C LEU A 169 12.97 9.95 -13.53
N ARG A 170 11.75 9.39 -13.54
CA ARG A 170 10.60 10.02 -12.89
C ARG A 170 10.78 9.92 -11.37
N THR A 171 11.37 10.95 -10.78
CA THR A 171 11.32 11.12 -9.34
C THR A 171 9.86 11.33 -8.92
N PRO A 172 9.37 10.61 -7.91
CA PRO A 172 8.02 10.83 -7.42
C PRO A 172 7.91 12.27 -6.89
N THR A 173 6.90 13.00 -7.35
CA THR A 173 6.61 14.36 -6.86
C THR A 173 6.16 14.33 -5.40
N GLU A 174 5.47 13.26 -5.02
CA GLU A 174 4.95 13.08 -3.67
C GLU A 174 4.84 11.59 -3.35
N GLU A 175 5.29 11.19 -2.17
CA GLU A 175 5.13 9.85 -1.64
C GLU A 175 4.49 9.92 -0.25
N ARG A 176 3.34 9.30 -0.09
CA ARG A 176 2.59 9.24 1.16
C ARG A 176 2.43 7.79 1.59
N THR A 177 2.78 7.51 2.84
CA THR A 177 2.55 6.20 3.46
C THR A 177 1.39 6.31 4.44
N PHE A 178 0.52 5.31 4.43
CA PHE A 178 -0.63 5.19 5.32
C PHE A 178 -0.56 3.88 6.09
N ASP A 179 -0.54 3.94 7.41
CA ASP A 179 -0.70 2.82 8.33
C ASP A 179 -2.17 2.73 8.77
N LEU A 180 -2.91 1.85 8.11
CA LEU A 180 -4.32 1.56 8.37
C LEU A 180 -4.58 0.91 9.72
N SER A 181 -3.54 0.55 10.48
CA SER A 181 -3.68 0.15 11.88
C SER A 181 -4.17 1.32 12.74
N LYS A 182 -3.96 2.56 12.29
CA LYS A 182 -4.41 3.77 12.96
C LYS A 182 -5.70 4.29 12.33
N PRO A 183 -6.76 4.53 13.14
CA PRO A 183 -8.05 4.97 12.60
C PRO A 183 -8.02 6.36 11.97
N GLN A 184 -7.07 7.21 12.36
CA GLN A 184 -6.91 8.56 11.79
C GLN A 184 -6.39 8.51 10.35
N GLU A 185 -5.35 7.71 10.10
CA GLU A 185 -4.77 7.53 8.76
C GLU A 185 -5.78 6.86 7.80
N LEU A 186 -6.65 5.98 8.31
CA LEU A 186 -7.76 5.43 7.53
C LEU A 186 -8.78 6.51 7.12
N GLN A 187 -9.06 7.50 7.97
CA GLN A 187 -9.94 8.61 7.60
C GLN A 187 -9.29 9.53 6.56
N ASP A 188 -7.99 9.79 6.71
CA ASP A 188 -7.23 10.60 5.76
C ASP A 188 -7.15 9.93 4.38
N LEU A 189 -6.94 8.61 4.35
CA LEU A 189 -6.96 7.83 3.12
C LEU A 189 -8.34 7.92 2.43
N LYS A 190 -9.44 7.82 3.18
CA LYS A 190 -10.80 7.95 2.63
C LYS A 190 -11.09 9.32 2.03
N ARG A 191 -10.47 10.38 2.55
CA ARG A 191 -10.60 11.75 2.06
C ARG A 191 -9.64 12.07 0.91
N THR A 192 -8.68 11.19 0.65
CA THR A 192 -7.68 11.42 -0.40
C THR A 192 -8.31 11.23 -1.78
N ILE A 193 -8.28 12.30 -2.57
CA ILE A 193 -8.65 12.30 -3.98
C ILE A 193 -7.41 11.92 -4.80
N LEU A 194 -7.55 10.89 -5.62
CA LEU A 194 -6.55 10.39 -6.53
C LEU A 194 -6.54 11.22 -7.81
N LYS A 195 -5.36 11.35 -8.40
CA LYS A 195 -5.13 12.04 -9.67
C LYS A 195 -4.74 11.03 -10.75
N ASP A 196 -4.82 11.47 -12.00
CA ASP A 196 -4.31 10.68 -13.12
C ASP A 196 -2.81 10.41 -12.92
N GLY A 197 -2.41 9.16 -13.14
CA GLY A 197 -1.03 8.71 -12.95
C GLY A 197 -0.63 8.39 -11.50
N ASP A 198 -1.54 8.53 -10.52
CA ASP A 198 -1.27 8.10 -9.14
C ASP A 198 -1.07 6.57 -9.09
N VAL A 199 -0.06 6.13 -8.33
CA VAL A 199 0.25 4.73 -8.08
C VAL A 199 -0.08 4.39 -6.63
N LEU A 200 -1.05 3.50 -6.44
CA LEU A 200 -1.44 2.97 -5.14
C LEU A 200 -0.83 1.57 -4.95
N ARG A 201 0.17 1.49 -4.07
CA ARG A 201 0.82 0.24 -3.68
C ARG A 201 0.22 -0.27 -2.37
N ILE A 202 -0.35 -1.47 -2.45
CA ILE A 202 -0.99 -2.18 -1.35
C ILE A 202 -0.20 -3.46 -1.14
N PRO A 203 0.76 -3.52 -0.20
CA PRO A 203 1.52 -4.73 0.04
C PRO A 203 0.65 -5.87 0.55
N GLU A 204 1.01 -7.11 0.20
CA GLU A 204 0.45 -8.30 0.82
C GLU A 204 1.22 -8.61 2.12
N SER A 205 0.48 -8.96 3.16
CA SER A 205 0.98 -9.45 4.45
C SER A 205 0.81 -10.96 4.48
N SER A 206 1.92 -11.69 4.31
CA SER A 206 1.88 -13.15 4.45
C SER A 206 1.92 -13.55 5.94
N PRO A 207 1.18 -14.59 6.36
CA PRO A 207 1.25 -15.07 7.73
C PRO A 207 2.66 -15.58 8.06
N PRO A 208 3.24 -15.25 9.24
CA PRO A 208 4.59 -15.67 9.57
C PRO A 208 4.67 -17.18 9.81
N LEU A 209 5.85 -17.76 9.57
CA LEU A 209 6.21 -19.08 10.07
C LEU A 209 6.42 -19.00 11.58
N ARG A 210 5.73 -19.84 12.36
CA ARG A 210 5.89 -19.89 13.80
C ARG A 210 6.83 -21.01 14.19
N ILE A 211 7.96 -20.69 14.82
CA ILE A 211 8.95 -21.67 15.28
C ILE A 211 8.95 -21.72 16.81
N THR A 212 8.74 -22.90 17.39
CA THR A 212 8.65 -23.10 18.85
C THR A 212 9.32 -24.40 19.28
N GLY A 213 9.54 -24.55 20.59
CA GLY A 213 10.15 -25.76 21.17
C GLY A 213 11.65 -25.61 21.39
N VAL A 214 12.42 -26.66 21.10
CA VAL A 214 13.86 -26.77 21.41
C VAL A 214 14.77 -26.02 20.42
N VAL A 215 14.57 -24.71 20.31
CA VAL A 215 15.38 -23.81 19.48
C VAL A 215 15.98 -22.68 20.33
N LYS A 216 17.06 -22.05 19.87
CA LYS A 216 17.66 -20.92 20.60
C LYS A 216 16.77 -19.68 20.62
N LYS A 217 16.11 -19.38 19.49
CA LYS A 217 15.23 -18.21 19.33
C LYS A 217 13.85 -18.68 18.86
N PRO A 218 12.93 -19.05 19.75
CA PRO A 218 11.54 -19.29 19.36
C PRO A 218 10.84 -17.97 19.02
N GLY A 219 9.94 -17.98 18.05
CA GLY A 219 9.22 -16.78 17.63
C GLY A 219 8.49 -16.89 16.30
N ASN A 220 7.99 -15.74 15.84
CA ASN A 220 7.38 -15.59 14.52
C ASN A 220 8.44 -15.10 13.53
N TYR A 221 8.56 -15.79 12.40
CA TYR A 221 9.51 -15.50 11.35
C TYR A 221 8.73 -15.01 10.12
N PRO A 222 8.94 -13.77 9.66
CA PRO A 222 8.24 -13.25 8.50
C PRO A 222 8.63 -14.05 7.25
N MET A 223 7.64 -14.30 6.41
CA MET A 223 7.82 -14.94 5.10
C MET A 223 7.21 -14.07 4.00
N SER A 224 7.59 -14.32 2.76
CA SER A 224 6.84 -13.85 1.59
C SER A 224 5.83 -14.90 1.13
N GLU A 225 4.75 -14.52 0.42
CA GLU A 225 3.67 -15.45 0.03
C GLU A 225 4.17 -16.72 -0.69
N SER A 226 5.12 -16.57 -1.60
CA SER A 226 5.68 -17.66 -2.40
C SER A 226 6.96 -18.27 -1.81
N GLN A 227 7.40 -17.77 -0.65
CA GLN A 227 8.60 -18.28 0.00
C GLN A 227 8.30 -19.64 0.62
N THR A 228 9.22 -20.59 0.41
CA THR A 228 9.20 -21.88 1.09
C THR A 228 10.53 -22.09 1.78
N LEU A 229 10.53 -22.76 2.93
CA LEU A 229 11.74 -23.10 3.66
C LEU A 229 11.74 -24.59 4.00
N SER A 230 12.92 -25.21 4.02
CA SER A 230 13.10 -26.50 4.66
C SER A 230 13.01 -26.35 6.19
N ILE A 231 12.69 -27.45 6.87
CA ILE A 231 12.71 -27.48 8.35
C ILE A 231 14.12 -27.20 8.88
N GLN A 232 15.16 -27.68 8.17
CA GLN A 232 16.56 -27.43 8.51
C GLN A 232 16.89 -25.93 8.48
N GLU A 233 16.57 -25.23 7.39
CA GLU A 233 16.79 -23.79 7.26
C GLU A 233 16.03 -23.00 8.34
N ALA A 234 14.80 -23.41 8.67
CA ALA A 234 14.03 -22.79 9.75
C ALA A 234 14.73 -22.94 11.12
N ILE A 235 15.30 -24.11 11.40
CA ILE A 235 16.10 -24.34 12.61
C ILE A 235 17.33 -23.43 12.63
N GLU A 236 18.02 -23.29 11.50
CA GLU A 236 19.19 -22.42 11.38
C GLU A 236 18.83 -20.94 11.59
N LEU A 237 17.74 -20.46 10.99
CA LEU A 237 17.20 -19.11 11.20
C LEU A 237 16.82 -18.85 12.68
N SER A 238 16.41 -19.90 13.40
CA SER A 238 16.16 -19.83 14.84
C SER A 238 17.42 -19.83 15.72
N GLY A 239 18.61 -19.76 15.11
CA GLY A 239 19.91 -19.79 15.78
C GLY A 239 20.40 -21.21 16.09
N GLY A 240 19.76 -22.22 15.52
CA GLY A 240 20.03 -23.63 15.75
C GLY A 240 19.31 -24.20 16.99
N LEU A 241 19.61 -25.47 17.26
CA LEU A 241 19.04 -26.21 18.38
C LEU A 241 19.59 -25.75 19.73
N LEU A 242 18.75 -25.87 20.77
CA LEU A 242 19.11 -25.54 22.15
C LEU A 242 19.89 -26.69 22.82
N LEU A 243 21.19 -26.78 22.55
CA LEU A 243 22.08 -27.77 23.18
C LEU A 243 22.20 -27.57 24.71
N PRO A 244 22.37 -28.66 25.49
CA PRO A 244 22.55 -30.05 25.06
C PRO A 244 21.24 -30.80 24.78
N THR A 245 20.07 -30.14 24.83
CA THR A 245 18.79 -30.82 24.59
C THR A 245 18.62 -31.05 23.08
N LEU A 246 18.49 -32.31 22.68
CA LEU A 246 18.17 -32.64 21.29
C LEU A 246 16.66 -32.88 21.16
N PRO A 247 16.00 -32.30 20.15
CA PRO A 247 14.61 -32.64 19.88
C PRO A 247 14.53 -34.09 19.38
N GLY A 248 13.47 -34.79 19.78
CA GLY A 248 13.17 -36.13 19.30
C GLY A 248 12.26 -36.13 18.08
N HIS A 249 11.40 -35.11 17.95
CA HIS A 249 10.46 -34.98 16.83
C HIS A 249 10.33 -33.52 16.39
N ALA A 250 10.19 -33.31 15.08
CA ALA A 250 9.66 -32.09 14.49
C ALA A 250 8.19 -32.29 14.16
N VAL A 251 7.33 -31.42 14.69
CA VAL A 251 5.90 -31.40 14.40
C VAL A 251 5.60 -30.18 13.56
N VAL A 252 5.17 -30.40 12.32
CA VAL A 252 4.70 -29.35 11.42
C VAL A 252 3.18 -29.35 11.47
N SER A 253 2.59 -28.20 11.80
CA SER A 253 1.15 -28.00 11.81
C SER A 253 0.78 -26.94 10.76
N ARG A 254 -0.02 -27.33 9.76
CA ARG A 254 -0.53 -26.44 8.71
C ARG A 254 -2.04 -26.31 8.84
N ARG A 255 -2.51 -25.07 8.89
CA ARG A 255 -3.95 -24.78 8.90
C ARG A 255 -4.48 -24.81 7.46
N ILE A 256 -5.48 -25.63 7.19
CA ILE A 256 -6.13 -25.67 5.88
C ILE A 256 -7.00 -24.41 5.73
N PRO A 257 -6.89 -23.64 4.63
CA PRO A 257 -7.78 -22.51 4.37
C PRO A 257 -9.24 -22.99 4.29
N GLY A 258 -10.13 -22.42 5.12
CA GLY A 258 -11.58 -22.72 5.08
C GLY A 258 -12.06 -23.91 5.92
N GLY A 259 -11.19 -24.55 6.72
CA GLY A 259 -11.56 -25.60 7.66
C GLY A 259 -11.04 -25.36 9.09
N GLU A 260 -11.67 -26.00 10.09
CA GLU A 260 -11.10 -26.12 11.45
C GLU A 260 -9.97 -27.15 11.53
N ASN A 261 -9.79 -27.95 10.48
CA ASN A 261 -8.81 -29.03 10.44
C ASN A 261 -7.38 -28.48 10.26
N VAL A 262 -6.49 -28.94 11.14
CA VAL A 262 -5.05 -28.68 11.10
C VAL A 262 -4.37 -29.97 10.67
N GLU A 263 -3.68 -29.94 9.53
CA GLU A 263 -2.81 -31.03 9.13
C GLU A 263 -1.59 -31.02 10.04
N ARG A 264 -1.32 -32.14 10.69
CA ARG A 264 -0.18 -32.30 11.56
C ARG A 264 0.69 -33.44 11.04
N TRP A 265 1.91 -33.11 10.67
CA TRP A 265 2.94 -34.09 10.35
C TRP A 265 3.96 -34.14 11.47
N SER A 266 4.37 -35.34 11.85
CA SER A 266 5.42 -35.56 12.85
C SER A 266 6.56 -36.34 12.21
N PHE A 267 7.78 -35.82 12.35
CA PHE A 267 8.98 -36.40 11.79
C PHE A 267 9.97 -36.70 12.92
N PRO A 268 10.49 -37.94 13.02
CA PRO A 268 11.53 -38.24 14.00
C PRO A 268 12.83 -37.53 13.64
N ILE A 269 13.52 -37.00 14.65
CA ILE A 269 14.85 -36.41 14.52
C ILE A 269 15.85 -37.38 15.13
N VAL A 270 16.77 -37.90 14.31
CA VAL A 270 17.78 -38.87 14.74
C VAL A 270 19.14 -38.19 14.69
N LYS A 271 19.82 -38.10 15.84
CA LYS A 271 21.13 -37.42 15.98
C LYS A 271 21.12 -35.96 15.50
N GLY A 272 19.97 -35.28 15.55
CA GLY A 272 19.84 -33.89 15.08
C GLY A 272 19.56 -33.75 13.59
N GLU A 273 19.44 -34.85 12.85
CA GLU A 273 19.11 -34.86 11.42
C GLU A 273 17.65 -35.25 11.19
N LEU A 274 17.03 -34.61 10.21
CA LEU A 274 15.66 -34.86 9.75
C LEU A 274 15.65 -35.86 8.59
N PRO A 275 14.55 -36.59 8.36
CA PRO A 275 14.40 -37.44 7.19
C PRO A 275 14.44 -36.62 5.89
N GLY A 276 14.92 -37.24 4.81
CA GLY A 276 15.07 -36.56 3.51
C GLY A 276 13.74 -36.17 2.84
N ASP A 277 12.63 -36.80 3.23
CA ASP A 277 11.28 -36.47 2.76
C ASP A 277 10.54 -35.66 3.84
N THR A 278 10.80 -34.35 3.86
CA THR A 278 10.08 -33.40 4.73
C THR A 278 9.36 -32.36 3.89
N PRO A 279 8.15 -31.95 4.30
CA PRO A 279 7.41 -30.93 3.59
C PRO A 279 8.12 -29.59 3.72
N ALA A 280 8.17 -28.84 2.63
CA ALA A 280 8.57 -27.44 2.69
C ALA A 280 7.54 -26.64 3.51
N LEU A 281 8.06 -25.87 4.46
CA LEU A 281 7.33 -24.93 5.30
C LEU A 281 6.87 -23.75 4.47
N ARG A 282 5.62 -23.34 4.69
CA ARG A 282 4.92 -22.27 3.99
C ARG A 282 4.49 -21.17 4.98
N PRO A 283 4.15 -19.97 4.48
CA PRO A 283 3.56 -18.92 5.31
C PRO A 283 2.37 -19.44 6.11
N GLY A 284 2.37 -19.18 7.42
CA GLY A 284 1.32 -19.61 8.36
C GLY A 284 1.50 -21.00 8.98
N ASP A 285 2.51 -21.78 8.55
CA ASP A 285 2.84 -23.04 9.22
C ASP A 285 3.37 -22.80 10.63
N THR A 286 3.20 -23.81 11.49
CA THR A 286 3.83 -23.87 12.81
C THR A 286 4.77 -25.05 12.87
N LEU A 287 6.05 -24.78 13.10
CA LEU A 287 7.08 -25.77 13.43
C LEU A 287 7.25 -25.83 14.96
N HIS A 288 6.98 -26.99 15.53
CA HIS A 288 7.21 -27.27 16.94
C HIS A 288 8.25 -28.39 17.09
N LEU A 289 9.36 -28.10 17.76
CA LEU A 289 10.39 -29.09 18.05
C LEU A 289 10.19 -29.65 19.46
N GLU A 290 9.85 -30.92 19.56
CA GLU A 290 9.56 -31.60 20.82
C GLU A 290 10.80 -32.29 21.39
N VAL A 291 10.98 -32.19 22.70
CA VAL A 291 12.03 -32.93 23.42
C VAL A 291 11.69 -34.42 23.43
N SER A 292 12.68 -35.29 23.27
CA SER A 292 12.49 -36.74 23.42
C SER A 292 11.86 -37.09 24.79
N PRO A 293 10.93 -38.06 24.89
CA PRO A 293 10.28 -38.42 26.16
C PRO A 293 11.29 -38.76 27.27
N HIS A 294 12.40 -39.40 26.92
CA HIS A 294 13.46 -39.75 27.85
C HIS A 294 14.20 -38.52 28.43
N GLU A 295 14.36 -37.44 27.65
CA GLU A 295 14.90 -36.18 28.16
C GLU A 295 13.91 -35.36 28.97
N GLN A 296 12.61 -35.42 28.64
CA GLN A 296 11.58 -34.78 29.47
C GLN A 296 11.62 -35.32 30.91
N VAL A 297 11.73 -36.65 31.06
CA VAL A 297 11.85 -37.31 32.37
C VAL A 297 13.14 -36.92 33.09
N LYS A 298 14.29 -36.91 32.40
CA LYS A 298 15.57 -36.47 33.01
C LYS A 298 15.51 -35.02 33.51
N ARG A 299 14.84 -34.13 32.79
CA ARG A 299 14.70 -32.72 33.19
C ARG A 299 13.81 -32.56 34.43
N VAL A 300 12.70 -33.29 34.50
CA VAL A 300 11.81 -33.29 35.68
C VAL A 300 12.54 -33.82 36.92
N ILE A 301 13.25 -34.95 36.79
CA ILE A 301 14.01 -35.54 37.90
C ILE A 301 15.20 -34.65 38.32
N GLY A 302 15.91 -34.05 37.36
CA GLY A 302 17.01 -33.11 37.64
C GLY A 302 16.55 -31.84 38.35
N GLY A 303 15.40 -31.28 37.94
CA GLY A 303 14.80 -30.11 38.59
C GLY A 303 14.33 -30.38 40.02
N LEU A 304 13.82 -31.59 40.29
CA LEU A 304 13.49 -32.06 41.65
C LEU A 304 14.73 -32.17 42.54
N ARG A 305 15.84 -32.73 42.02
CA ARG A 305 17.11 -32.81 42.74
C ARG A 305 17.69 -31.45 43.08
N HIS A 306 17.62 -30.48 42.17
CA HIS A 306 18.13 -29.13 42.41
C HIS A 306 17.29 -28.35 43.45
N ARG A 307 15.96 -28.55 43.46
CA ARG A 307 15.09 -27.99 44.52
C ARG A 307 15.32 -28.64 45.88
N GLN A 308 15.59 -29.95 45.92
CA GLN A 308 15.95 -30.64 47.17
C GLN A 308 17.31 -30.14 47.69
N ALA A 309 18.34 -30.04 46.82
CA ALA A 309 19.66 -29.54 47.21
C ALA A 309 19.62 -28.10 47.75
N LYS A 310 18.87 -27.19 47.10
CA LYS A 310 18.68 -25.82 47.60
C LYS A 310 17.96 -25.77 48.96
N ARG A 311 17.06 -26.71 49.23
CA ARG A 311 16.38 -26.81 50.52
C ARG A 311 17.32 -27.33 51.61
N THR A 312 18.17 -28.31 51.29
CA THR A 312 19.18 -28.83 52.23
C THR A 312 20.29 -27.82 52.52
N GLU A 313 20.72 -27.02 51.54
CA GLU A 313 21.66 -25.91 51.75
C GLU A 313 21.06 -24.80 52.63
N ALA A 314 19.78 -24.47 52.45
CA ALA A 314 19.08 -23.53 53.31
C ALA A 314 18.93 -24.06 54.75
N GLU A 315 18.62 -25.34 54.92
CA GLU A 315 18.51 -25.99 56.23
C GLU A 315 19.88 -26.07 56.96
N ASN A 316 20.97 -26.37 56.26
CA ASN A 316 22.32 -26.40 56.86
C ASN A 316 22.84 -24.99 57.24
N SER A 317 22.47 -23.95 56.48
CA SER A 317 22.86 -22.56 56.80
C SER A 317 22.19 -22.00 58.06
N LEU A 318 21.11 -22.62 58.54
CA LEU A 318 20.41 -22.26 59.77
C LEU A 318 21.01 -22.94 61.02
N THR A 319 21.72 -24.07 60.85
CA THR A 319 22.30 -24.84 61.96
C THR A 319 23.72 -24.43 62.35
N GLU A 320 24.48 -23.74 61.49
CA GLU A 320 25.83 -23.25 61.82
C GLU A 320 25.85 -21.90 62.56
N GLY A 321 24.68 -21.27 62.78
CA GLY A 321 24.55 -19.98 63.46
C GLY A 321 24.42 -20.02 64.99
N ASP A 322 24.22 -21.21 65.58
CA ASP A 322 24.00 -21.37 67.02
C ASP A 322 24.94 -22.43 67.60
N LEU A 323 26.17 -22.03 67.91
CA LEU A 323 26.97 -22.65 68.97
C LEU A 323 27.46 -21.53 69.90
N PRO A 324 27.21 -21.65 71.23
CA PRO A 324 27.27 -20.55 72.19
C PRO A 324 28.68 -20.06 72.55
#